data_AF-A0A932CSC5-F1
#
_entry.id   AF-A0A932CSC5-F1
#
_cell.length_a   1.000
_cell.length_b   1.000
_cell.length_c   1.000
_cell.angle_alpha   90.00
_cell.angle_beta   90.00
_cell.angle_gamma   90.00
#
_symmetry.space_group_name_H-M   'P 1'
#
loop_
_entity.id
_entity.type
_entity.pdbx_description
1 polymer ?
#
loop_
_entity_poly.entity_id
_entity_poly.type
_entity_poly.pdbx_seq_one_letter_code
_entity_poly.pdbx_strand_id
1 'polypeptide(L)'
;MSSRLPRAGESTGGVDVGYIKNRGTTRRPNYWLRLWQGGKRVEVAAKTASGARAHTRAEAEAILRVLERAAIEGELGAVLPRRGRGLSLGELRDRFVEAGRATVKDAGEYARDTRNLLGHAVKRFGEGRAVDSLTVRDLEAWRDDMLAHGHKRQTIANRLHRLSVALRWAMRERLVTRRDLPTRSVELPPARRLGEPLRPEDYFTPADAGAMLAWLAAPERTAWAPVVAAALLSGARLGELRKLTWRDVDLARGSLLLRQTKNSRDRQVPIGEDLRAILAAWRARPWHSDDSLVFAEGDRVPDGKVQWERLQAACDGCGLRRRPFHALRHSYASALAERGVNLLTISRLLGHGSVLVTGRYSHVADADLRAAVSTLRFDAPSPAPKPKRPKRARKPKLRLVS
;
A
#
# COMPACT_ATOMS: atom_id res chain seq x y z
N MET A 1 -10.11 -37.85 60.81
CA MET A 1 -10.59 -36.87 61.80
C MET A 1 -11.13 -35.66 61.07
N SER A 2 -12.44 -35.44 61.21
CA SER A 2 -13.23 -34.42 60.49
C SER A 2 -13.14 -33.09 61.24
N SER A 3 -12.49 -32.07 60.69
CA SER A 3 -12.57 -30.70 61.22
C SER A 3 -13.64 -29.94 60.44
N ARG A 4 -14.77 -29.67 61.10
CA ARG A 4 -15.94 -28.95 60.57
C ARG A 4 -15.55 -27.55 60.09
N LEU A 5 -16.07 -27.17 58.91
CA LEU A 5 -16.11 -25.80 58.41
C LEU A 5 -17.06 -24.95 59.29
N PRO A 6 -16.75 -23.67 59.56
CA PRO A 6 -17.72 -22.79 60.21
C PRO A 6 -18.87 -22.45 59.25
N ARG A 7 -20.09 -22.40 59.79
CA ARG A 7 -21.32 -22.01 59.10
C ARG A 7 -21.37 -20.49 58.89
N ALA A 8 -22.06 -20.10 57.83
CA ALA A 8 -22.32 -18.70 57.47
C ALA A 8 -23.14 -17.98 58.55
N GLY A 9 -22.71 -16.77 58.89
CA GLY A 9 -23.48 -15.80 59.67
C GLY A 9 -22.94 -15.56 61.07
N GLU A 10 -21.81 -14.87 61.19
CA GLU A 10 -21.48 -14.06 62.38
C GLU A 10 -20.53 -12.93 61.93
N SER A 11 -21.02 -11.70 62.04
CA SER A 11 -20.27 -10.49 61.73
C SER A 11 -19.37 -10.14 62.91
N THR A 12 -18.09 -10.49 62.79
CA THR A 12 -17.02 -9.78 63.48
C THR A 12 -16.25 -9.02 62.42
N GLY A 13 -16.24 -7.68 62.49
CA GLY A 13 -15.45 -6.86 61.59
C GLY A 13 -13.99 -7.29 61.62
N GLY A 14 -13.44 -7.68 60.46
CA GLY A 14 -12.03 -8.02 60.33
C GLY A 14 -11.77 -9.24 59.44
N VAL A 15 -11.35 -8.96 58.21
CA VAL A 15 -10.64 -9.84 57.26
C VAL A 15 -11.44 -11.00 56.65
N ASP A 16 -11.83 -10.78 55.40
CA ASP A 16 -12.41 -11.79 54.53
C ASP A 16 -11.34 -12.82 54.07
N VAL A 17 -11.62 -14.09 54.36
CA VAL A 17 -10.72 -15.25 54.18
C VAL A 17 -10.40 -15.52 52.71
N GLY A 18 -9.11 -15.61 52.35
CA GLY A 18 -8.64 -16.03 51.04
C GLY A 18 -8.64 -17.55 50.85
N TYR A 19 -9.10 -18.03 49.68
CA TYR A 19 -9.11 -19.46 49.34
C TYR A 19 -8.39 -19.77 48.03
N ILE A 20 -7.56 -20.81 48.03
CA ILE A 20 -6.82 -21.28 46.86
C ILE A 20 -7.45 -22.58 46.33
N LYS A 21 -7.82 -22.57 45.05
CA LYS A 21 -8.32 -23.74 44.32
C LYS A 21 -7.39 -24.11 43.18
N ASN A 22 -6.86 -25.33 43.15
CA ASN A 22 -6.25 -25.86 41.93
C ASN A 22 -7.37 -26.40 41.02
N ARG A 23 -7.52 -25.82 39.82
CA ARG A 23 -8.42 -26.29 38.75
C ARG A 23 -7.68 -27.03 37.63
N GLY A 24 -6.41 -27.36 37.85
CA GLY A 24 -5.54 -28.04 36.89
C GLY A 24 -5.18 -29.45 37.36
N THR A 25 -4.22 -30.06 36.67
CA THR A 25 -3.66 -31.37 37.05
C THR A 25 -2.37 -31.16 37.86
N THR A 26 -1.86 -32.22 38.49
CA THR A 26 -0.57 -32.17 39.20
C THR A 26 0.59 -31.77 38.28
N ARG A 27 0.56 -32.19 37.00
CA ARG A 27 1.61 -31.84 36.01
C ARG A 27 1.42 -30.48 35.35
N ARG A 28 0.20 -29.93 35.38
CA ARG A 28 -0.15 -28.61 34.84
C ARG A 28 -1.12 -27.91 35.80
N PRO A 29 -0.61 -27.43 36.94
CA PRO A 29 -1.43 -26.78 37.94
C PRO A 29 -2.03 -25.48 37.41
N ASN A 30 -3.22 -25.16 37.91
CA ASN A 30 -3.98 -23.98 37.52
C ASN A 30 -4.67 -23.41 38.75
N TYR A 31 -3.93 -22.61 39.52
CA TYR A 31 -4.43 -22.06 40.78
C TYR A 31 -5.32 -20.85 40.57
N TRP A 32 -6.44 -20.83 41.29
CA TRP A 32 -7.42 -19.75 41.35
C TRP A 32 -7.56 -19.30 42.80
N LEU A 33 -7.63 -17.99 42.98
CA LEU A 33 -7.74 -17.31 44.27
C LEU A 33 -9.14 -16.74 44.40
N ARG A 34 -9.75 -16.93 45.56
CA ARG A 34 -11.04 -16.34 45.92
C ARG A 34 -10.84 -15.40 47.09
N LEU A 35 -11.39 -14.21 46.96
CA LEU A 35 -11.29 -13.12 47.90
C LEU A 35 -12.68 -12.48 48.02
N TRP A 36 -12.89 -11.69 49.06
CA TRP A 36 -14.07 -10.86 49.19
C TRP A 36 -13.66 -9.42 49.47
N GLN A 37 -14.44 -8.48 48.92
CA GLN A 37 -14.24 -7.05 49.12
C GLN A 37 -15.60 -6.38 49.20
N GLY A 38 -15.90 -5.72 50.32
CA GLY A 38 -17.17 -5.02 50.53
C GLY A 38 -18.39 -5.93 50.34
N GLY A 39 -18.32 -7.18 50.83
CA GLY A 39 -19.38 -8.19 50.69
C GLY A 39 -19.51 -8.80 49.28
N LYS A 40 -18.69 -8.39 48.31
CA LYS A 40 -18.67 -8.97 46.95
C LYS A 40 -17.54 -9.99 46.81
N ARG A 41 -17.88 -11.16 46.28
CA ARG A 41 -16.92 -12.23 45.99
C ARG A 41 -16.17 -11.95 44.68
N VAL A 42 -14.84 -12.00 44.74
CA VAL A 42 -13.94 -11.84 43.60
C VAL A 42 -13.13 -13.12 43.40
N GLU A 43 -13.09 -13.65 42.18
CA GLU A 43 -12.32 -14.85 41.83
C GLU A 43 -11.34 -14.53 40.69
N VAL A 44 -10.05 -14.80 40.91
CA VAL A 44 -8.98 -14.50 39.95
C VAL A 44 -8.00 -15.65 39.79
N ALA A 45 -7.35 -15.75 38.64
CA ALA A 45 -6.26 -16.71 38.46
C ALA A 45 -5.03 -16.23 39.22
N ALA A 46 -4.33 -17.13 39.91
CA ALA A 46 -3.05 -16.82 40.56
C ALA A 46 -2.00 -16.52 39.49
N LYS A 47 -1.69 -15.24 39.28
CA LYS A 47 -0.68 -14.78 38.33
C LYS A 47 0.39 -13.95 39.03
N THR A 48 1.64 -14.12 38.61
CA THR A 48 2.77 -13.31 39.04
C THR A 48 2.67 -11.89 38.47
N ALA A 49 3.51 -10.97 38.94
CA ALA A 49 3.61 -9.61 38.40
C ALA A 49 3.93 -9.56 36.88
N SER A 50 4.59 -10.60 36.35
CA SER A 50 4.86 -10.74 34.91
C SER A 50 3.67 -11.30 34.10
N GLY A 51 2.54 -11.61 34.76
CA GLY A 51 1.34 -12.14 34.13
C GLY A 51 1.36 -13.65 33.86
N ALA A 52 2.44 -14.35 34.23
CA ALA A 52 2.54 -15.81 34.19
C ALA A 52 1.65 -16.44 35.27
N ARG A 53 1.15 -17.66 35.03
CA ARG A 53 0.36 -18.39 36.05
C ARG A 53 1.29 -18.96 37.11
N ALA A 54 0.82 -19.01 38.36
CA ALA A 54 1.51 -19.74 39.42
C ALA A 54 1.62 -21.22 39.05
N HIS A 55 2.85 -21.74 39.10
CA HIS A 55 3.19 -23.13 38.84
C HIS A 55 3.26 -23.95 40.12
N THR A 56 3.39 -23.29 41.28
CA THR A 56 3.38 -23.95 42.59
C THR A 56 2.29 -23.40 43.50
N ARG A 57 1.90 -24.20 44.50
CA ARG A 57 0.97 -23.74 45.54
C ARG A 57 1.58 -22.59 46.36
N ALA A 58 2.88 -22.62 46.63
CA ALA A 58 3.60 -21.58 47.35
C ALA A 58 3.56 -20.23 46.62
N GLU A 59 3.72 -20.23 45.29
CA GLU A 59 3.54 -19.03 44.47
C GLU A 59 2.11 -18.49 44.55
N ALA A 60 1.10 -19.37 44.50
CA ALA A 60 -0.29 -18.98 44.65
C ALA A 60 -0.59 -18.39 46.04
N GLU A 61 0.03 -18.92 47.10
CA GLU A 61 -0.06 -18.40 48.48
C GLU A 61 0.61 -17.04 48.62
N ALA A 62 1.78 -16.83 48.01
CA ALA A 62 2.45 -15.54 47.99
C ALA A 62 1.60 -14.47 47.29
N ILE A 63 0.99 -14.81 46.14
CA ILE A 63 0.07 -13.91 45.43
C ILE A 63 -1.19 -13.64 46.25
N LEU A 64 -1.73 -14.65 46.93
CA LEU A 64 -2.91 -14.48 47.78
C LEU A 64 -2.64 -13.47 48.91
N ARG A 65 -1.50 -13.57 49.60
CA ARG A 65 -1.12 -12.64 50.69
C ARG A 65 -1.03 -11.20 50.22
N VAL A 66 -0.52 -10.97 49.00
CA VAL A 66 -0.44 -9.64 48.40
C VAL A 66 -1.84 -9.09 48.11
N LEU A 67 -2.75 -9.93 47.60
CA LEU A 67 -4.12 -9.53 47.31
C LEU A 67 -4.97 -9.33 48.58
N GLU A 68 -4.78 -10.13 49.62
CA GLU A 68 -5.44 -9.95 50.91
C GLU A 68 -5.08 -8.61 51.54
N ARG A 69 -3.78 -8.24 51.52
CA ARG A 69 -3.31 -6.93 51.98
C ARG A 69 -3.99 -5.79 51.20
N ALA A 70 -4.01 -5.88 49.88
CA ALA A 70 -4.66 -4.88 49.02
C ALA A 70 -6.18 -4.80 49.24
N ALA A 71 -6.83 -5.92 49.61
CA ALA A 71 -8.25 -5.94 49.95
C ALA A 71 -8.55 -5.18 51.25
N ILE A 72 -7.69 -5.34 52.27
CA ILE A 72 -7.79 -4.64 53.55
C ILE A 72 -7.58 -3.13 53.36
N GLU A 73 -6.60 -2.74 52.54
CA GLU A 73 -6.26 -1.34 52.25
C GLU A 73 -7.28 -0.67 51.30
N GLY A 74 -8.28 -1.40 50.80
CA GLY A 74 -9.26 -0.89 49.83
C GLY A 74 -8.69 -0.73 48.40
N GLU A 75 -7.43 -1.08 48.19
CA GLU A 75 -6.68 -0.95 46.93
C GLU A 75 -6.70 -2.20 46.05
N LEU A 76 -7.59 -3.16 46.35
CA LEU A 76 -7.68 -4.42 45.59
C LEU A 76 -7.83 -4.18 44.08
N GLY A 77 -8.52 -3.11 43.67
CA GLY A 77 -8.66 -2.71 42.26
C GLY A 77 -7.37 -2.20 41.59
N ALA A 78 -6.38 -1.77 42.37
CA ALA A 78 -5.05 -1.35 41.88
C ALA A 78 -4.09 -2.55 41.73
N VAL A 79 -4.22 -3.56 42.60
CA VAL A 79 -3.32 -4.73 42.65
C VAL A 79 -3.85 -5.91 41.84
N LEU A 80 -5.17 -6.08 41.74
CA LEU A 80 -5.73 -7.06 40.82
C LEU A 80 -5.29 -6.71 39.39
N PRO A 81 -4.89 -7.72 38.58
CA PRO A 81 -4.77 -7.50 37.15
C PRO A 81 -6.14 -7.00 36.71
N ARG A 82 -6.20 -5.72 36.31
CA ARG A 82 -7.42 -5.15 35.77
C ARG A 82 -7.91 -6.16 34.72
N ARG A 83 -9.13 -6.67 34.87
CA ARG A 83 -9.92 -7.05 33.69
C ARG A 83 -10.19 -5.73 32.95
N GLY A 84 -9.13 -5.10 32.44
CA GLY A 84 -9.26 -4.02 31.50
C GLY A 84 -10.03 -4.61 30.34
N ARG A 85 -11.02 -3.89 29.84
CA ARG A 85 -11.44 -4.08 28.45
C ARG A 85 -10.14 -4.22 27.65
N GLY A 86 -9.85 -5.41 27.13
CA GLY A 86 -8.67 -5.60 26.29
C GLY A 86 -8.73 -4.56 25.17
N LEU A 87 -7.57 -4.11 24.68
CA LEU A 87 -7.48 -3.05 23.67
C LEU A 87 -8.59 -3.22 22.62
N SER A 88 -9.48 -2.26 22.51
CA SER A 88 -10.58 -2.30 21.55
C SER A 88 -10.10 -1.93 20.14
N LEU A 89 -10.87 -2.25 19.11
CA LEU A 89 -10.52 -1.85 17.74
C LEU A 89 -10.52 -0.33 17.55
N GLY A 90 -11.40 0.40 18.24
CA GLY A 90 -11.38 1.86 18.25
C GLY A 90 -10.09 2.42 18.83
N GLU A 91 -9.70 1.95 20.02
CA GLU A 91 -8.46 2.36 20.67
C GLU A 91 -7.22 1.95 19.87
N LEU A 92 -7.23 0.77 19.24
CA LEU A 92 -6.16 0.32 18.35
C LEU A 92 -6.00 1.30 17.18
N ARG A 93 -7.09 1.69 16.52
CA ARG A 93 -7.07 2.65 15.41
C ARG A 93 -6.45 3.96 15.85
N ASP A 94 -6.94 4.54 16.93
CA ASP A 94 -6.56 5.89 17.32
C ASP A 94 -5.11 5.94 17.82
N ARG A 95 -4.70 4.97 18.65
CA ARG A 95 -3.30 4.87 19.12
C ARG A 95 -2.32 4.56 17.98
N PHE A 96 -2.70 3.68 17.04
CA PHE A 96 -1.83 3.34 15.90
C PHE A 96 -1.67 4.50 14.91
N VAL A 97 -2.74 5.27 14.69
CA VAL A 97 -2.67 6.51 13.90
C VAL A 97 -1.67 7.47 14.54
N GLU A 98 -1.82 7.78 15.82
CA GLU A 98 -0.95 8.73 16.50
C GLU A 98 0.51 8.26 16.57
N ALA A 99 0.76 6.98 16.88
CA ALA A 99 2.11 6.42 16.90
C ALA A 99 2.84 6.52 15.56
N GLY A 100 2.13 6.42 14.44
CA GLY A 100 2.75 6.48 13.11
C GLY A 100 3.10 7.89 12.64
N ARG A 101 2.42 8.93 13.17
CA ARG A 101 2.59 10.33 12.71
C ARG A 101 4.02 10.85 12.87
N ALA A 102 4.73 10.42 13.92
CA ALA A 102 6.10 10.84 14.19
C ALA A 102 7.13 10.28 13.19
N THR A 103 6.75 9.26 12.41
CA THR A 103 7.68 8.50 11.56
C THR A 103 7.51 8.75 10.06
N VAL A 104 6.60 9.67 9.69
CA VAL A 104 6.20 9.91 8.30
C VAL A 104 6.34 11.37 7.92
N LYS A 105 6.71 11.62 6.66
CA LYS A 105 6.91 12.97 6.12
C LYS A 105 5.61 13.78 6.02
N ASP A 106 4.49 13.13 5.72
CA ASP A 106 3.16 13.74 5.70
C ASP A 106 2.27 13.04 6.74
N ALA A 107 2.25 13.61 7.95
CA ALA A 107 1.46 13.09 9.05
C ALA A 107 -0.05 13.20 8.80
N GLY A 108 -0.48 14.21 8.03
CA GLY A 108 -1.89 14.45 7.73
C GLY A 108 -2.48 13.41 6.79
N GLU A 109 -1.81 13.14 5.66
CA GLU A 109 -2.17 12.09 4.70
C GLU A 109 -2.14 10.71 5.37
N TYR A 110 -1.06 10.41 6.10
CA TYR A 110 -0.92 9.14 6.81
C TYR A 110 -2.07 8.90 7.81
N ALA A 111 -2.40 9.91 8.62
CA ALA A 111 -3.45 9.78 9.62
C ALA A 111 -4.81 9.57 8.97
N ARG A 112 -5.11 10.29 7.90
CA ARG A 112 -6.36 10.16 7.13
C ARG A 112 -6.51 8.77 6.53
N ASP A 113 -5.49 8.29 5.80
CA ASP A 113 -5.51 7.00 5.13
C ASP A 113 -5.57 5.83 6.11
N THR A 114 -4.78 5.91 7.18
CA THR A 114 -4.75 4.88 8.22
C THR A 114 -6.08 4.80 8.96
N ARG A 115 -6.67 5.94 9.33
CA ARG A 115 -7.99 6.02 9.97
C ARG A 115 -9.07 5.46 9.05
N ASN A 116 -9.06 5.80 7.76
CA ASN A 116 -10.02 5.29 6.79
C ASN A 116 -9.93 3.77 6.62
N LEU A 117 -8.71 3.23 6.42
CA LEU A 117 -8.51 1.80 6.20
C LEU A 117 -8.86 0.95 7.42
N LEU A 118 -8.45 1.38 8.62
CA LEU A 118 -8.84 0.72 9.88
C LEU A 118 -10.31 0.95 10.22
N GLY A 119 -10.88 2.08 9.80
CA GLY A 119 -12.29 2.41 9.94
C GLY A 119 -13.20 1.36 9.32
N HIS A 120 -12.79 0.70 8.23
CA HIS A 120 -13.55 -0.42 7.67
C HIS A 120 -13.62 -1.63 8.60
N ALA A 121 -12.53 -1.96 9.31
CA ALA A 121 -12.54 -3.03 10.30
C ALA A 121 -13.39 -2.66 11.52
N VAL A 122 -13.25 -1.41 12.00
CA VAL A 122 -14.09 -0.87 13.10
C VAL A 122 -15.57 -0.91 12.73
N LYS A 123 -15.95 -0.48 11.51
CA LYS A 123 -17.33 -0.52 11.03
C LYS A 123 -17.87 -1.96 10.97
N ARG A 124 -17.04 -2.92 10.54
CA ARG A 124 -17.46 -4.33 10.39
C ARG A 124 -17.63 -5.06 11.72
N PHE A 125 -16.73 -4.83 12.67
CA PHE A 125 -16.64 -5.63 13.90
C PHE A 125 -17.13 -4.88 15.15
N GLY A 126 -17.31 -3.57 15.05
CA GLY A 126 -17.70 -2.68 16.16
C GLY A 126 -16.50 -2.04 16.86
N GLU A 127 -16.69 -0.80 17.31
CA GLU A 127 -15.63 0.00 17.97
C GLU A 127 -15.13 -0.64 19.26
N GLY A 128 -16.04 -1.22 20.06
CA GLY A 128 -15.73 -1.89 21.32
C GLY A 128 -15.24 -3.33 21.20
N ARG A 129 -15.09 -3.89 19.98
CA ARG A 129 -14.60 -5.26 19.80
C ARG A 129 -13.17 -5.37 20.34
N ALA A 130 -12.95 -6.31 21.25
CA ALA A 130 -11.61 -6.59 21.78
C ALA A 130 -10.70 -7.14 20.67
N VAL A 131 -9.50 -6.58 20.53
CA VAL A 131 -8.53 -6.99 19.52
C VAL A 131 -8.10 -8.46 19.68
N ASP A 132 -7.99 -8.93 20.93
CA ASP A 132 -7.63 -10.32 21.25
C ASP A 132 -8.74 -11.32 20.89
N SER A 133 -9.98 -10.87 20.67
CA SER A 133 -11.09 -11.76 20.25
C SER A 133 -11.27 -11.86 18.75
N LEU A 134 -10.43 -11.20 17.93
CA LEU A 134 -10.45 -11.36 16.48
C LEU A 134 -9.82 -12.68 16.06
N THR A 135 -10.64 -13.53 15.44
CA THR A 135 -10.25 -14.84 14.91
C THR A 135 -10.02 -14.81 13.40
N VAL A 136 -9.41 -15.87 12.85
CA VAL A 136 -9.28 -16.05 11.40
C VAL A 136 -10.67 -16.11 10.74
N ARG A 137 -11.61 -16.84 11.34
CA ARG A 137 -12.99 -16.99 10.85
C ARG A 137 -13.73 -15.65 10.74
N ASP A 138 -13.53 -14.74 11.70
CA ASP A 138 -14.11 -13.39 11.63
C ASP A 138 -13.60 -12.62 10.40
N LEU A 139 -12.31 -12.75 10.09
CA LEU A 139 -11.65 -12.05 8.99
C LEU A 139 -11.97 -12.69 7.63
N GLU A 140 -12.12 -14.01 7.56
CA GLU A 140 -12.59 -14.71 6.37
C GLU A 140 -14.04 -14.35 6.04
N ALA A 141 -14.92 -14.32 7.04
CA ALA A 141 -16.29 -13.85 6.85
C ALA A 141 -16.33 -12.39 6.35
N TRP A 142 -15.38 -11.54 6.79
CA TRP A 142 -15.26 -10.18 6.26
C TRP A 142 -14.69 -10.13 4.83
N ARG A 143 -13.73 -10.99 4.49
CA ARG A 143 -13.24 -11.16 3.11
C ARG A 143 -14.39 -11.57 2.18
N ASP A 144 -15.17 -12.56 2.58
CA ASP A 144 -16.25 -13.13 1.76
C ASP A 144 -17.39 -12.13 1.57
N ASP A 145 -17.76 -11.41 2.63
CA ASP A 145 -18.67 -10.27 2.55
C ASP A 145 -18.17 -9.21 1.55
N MET A 146 -16.88 -8.85 1.60
CA MET A 146 -16.32 -7.89 0.65
C MET A 146 -16.34 -8.40 -0.79
N LEU A 147 -16.12 -9.70 -1.01
CA LEU A 147 -16.22 -10.32 -2.34
C LEU A 147 -17.65 -10.31 -2.86
N ALA A 148 -18.64 -10.62 -2.02
CA ALA A 148 -20.06 -10.57 -2.35
C ALA A 148 -20.50 -9.16 -2.76
N HIS A 149 -19.91 -8.12 -2.17
CA HIS A 149 -20.12 -6.71 -2.53
C HIS A 149 -19.25 -6.22 -3.71
N GLY A 150 -18.60 -7.13 -4.45
CA GLY A 150 -17.85 -6.80 -5.66
C GLY A 150 -16.51 -6.09 -5.43
N HIS A 151 -15.96 -6.10 -4.21
CA HIS A 151 -14.64 -5.51 -3.98
C HIS A 151 -13.54 -6.32 -4.67
N LYS A 152 -12.67 -5.61 -5.40
CA LYS A 152 -11.47 -6.21 -6.01
C LYS A 152 -10.55 -6.79 -4.93
N ARG A 153 -9.87 -7.89 -5.25
CA ARG A 153 -8.86 -8.55 -4.40
C ARG A 153 -7.87 -7.56 -3.75
N GLN A 154 -7.33 -6.62 -4.53
CA GLN A 154 -6.34 -5.66 -4.00
C GLN A 154 -6.93 -4.76 -2.91
N THR A 155 -8.20 -4.38 -3.02
CA THR A 155 -8.91 -3.60 -1.99
C THR A 155 -9.00 -4.39 -0.69
N ILE A 156 -9.37 -5.67 -0.78
CA ILE A 156 -9.44 -6.59 0.37
C ILE A 156 -8.07 -6.75 1.01
N ALA A 157 -7.04 -7.03 0.19
CA ALA A 157 -5.67 -7.19 0.64
C ALA A 157 -5.15 -5.93 1.37
N ASN A 158 -5.43 -4.73 0.85
CA ASN A 158 -5.02 -3.47 1.46
C ASN A 158 -5.70 -3.25 2.83
N ARG A 159 -6.99 -3.56 2.95
CA ARG A 159 -7.75 -3.47 4.22
C ARG A 159 -7.20 -4.43 5.27
N LEU A 160 -7.04 -5.71 4.92
CA LEU A 160 -6.47 -6.73 5.81
C LEU A 160 -5.01 -6.42 6.17
N HIS A 161 -4.21 -5.96 5.22
CA HIS A 161 -2.81 -5.59 5.46
C HIS A 161 -2.72 -4.45 6.47
N ARG A 162 -3.55 -3.42 6.36
CA ARG A 162 -3.53 -2.31 7.32
C ARG A 162 -3.86 -2.78 8.74
N LEU A 163 -4.88 -3.62 8.89
CA LEU A 163 -5.19 -4.27 10.16
C LEU A 163 -3.99 -5.10 10.66
N SER A 164 -3.36 -5.87 9.77
CA SER A 164 -2.19 -6.70 10.09
C SER A 164 -1.02 -5.88 10.64
N VAL A 165 -0.73 -4.71 10.06
CA VAL A 165 0.31 -3.80 10.54
C VAL A 165 -0.05 -3.23 11.91
N ALA A 166 -1.31 -2.79 12.11
CA ALA A 166 -1.76 -2.27 13.40
C ALA A 166 -1.70 -3.33 14.50
N LEU A 167 -2.10 -4.57 14.21
CA LEU A 167 -2.00 -5.70 15.14
C LEU A 167 -0.54 -6.00 15.51
N ARG A 168 0.38 -6.03 14.52
CA ARG A 168 1.82 -6.21 14.77
C ARG A 168 2.37 -5.12 15.69
N TRP A 169 1.99 -3.87 15.44
CA TRP A 169 2.38 -2.76 16.29
C TRP A 169 1.87 -2.97 17.73
N ALA A 170 0.59 -3.29 17.91
CA ALA A 170 0.02 -3.53 19.24
C ALA A 170 0.69 -4.69 19.99
N MET A 171 1.08 -5.76 19.27
CA MET A 171 1.85 -6.86 19.83
C MET A 171 3.25 -6.42 20.28
N ARG A 172 3.94 -5.62 19.46
CA ARG A 172 5.27 -5.07 19.79
C ARG A 172 5.23 -4.16 21.01
N GLU A 173 4.22 -3.31 21.10
CA GLU A 173 3.97 -2.43 22.25
C GLU A 173 3.38 -3.18 23.47
N ARG A 174 3.18 -4.50 23.38
CA ARG A 174 2.59 -5.34 24.45
C ARG A 174 1.20 -4.87 24.92
N LEU A 175 0.42 -4.27 24.03
CA LEU A 175 -0.94 -3.80 24.29
C LEU A 175 -2.01 -4.90 24.20
N VAL A 176 -1.62 -6.06 23.66
CA VAL A 176 -2.49 -7.23 23.44
C VAL A 176 -1.80 -8.48 23.93
N THR A 177 -2.58 -9.50 24.31
CA THR A 177 -2.05 -10.76 24.85
C THR A 177 -1.87 -11.84 23.79
N ARG A 178 -2.48 -11.66 22.60
CA ARG A 178 -2.32 -12.57 21.47
C ARG A 178 -0.87 -12.71 21.00
N ARG A 179 -0.53 -13.92 20.53
CA ARG A 179 0.79 -14.27 19.99
C ARG A 179 0.77 -14.54 18.48
N ASP A 180 -0.42 -14.74 17.92
CA ASP A 180 -0.67 -15.01 16.52
C ASP A 180 -1.20 -13.76 15.79
N LEU A 181 -0.98 -13.72 14.47
CA LEU A 181 -1.52 -12.72 13.55
C LEU A 181 -2.57 -13.38 12.65
N PRO A 182 -3.88 -13.24 12.95
CA PRO A 182 -4.94 -13.98 12.28
C PRO A 182 -5.08 -13.53 10.82
N THR A 183 -4.72 -12.26 10.56
CA THR A 183 -4.64 -11.68 9.21
C THR A 183 -3.67 -12.39 8.27
N ARG A 184 -2.68 -13.15 8.77
CA ARG A 184 -1.76 -13.93 7.93
C ARG A 184 -2.36 -15.25 7.46
N SER A 185 -3.34 -15.78 8.19
CA SER A 185 -4.00 -17.05 7.88
C SER A 185 -5.24 -16.88 7.00
N VAL A 186 -5.62 -15.64 6.68
CA VAL A 186 -6.73 -15.37 5.76
C VAL A 186 -6.26 -15.64 4.34
N GLU A 187 -6.85 -16.66 3.71
CA GLU A 187 -6.60 -16.94 2.30
C GLU A 187 -7.23 -15.85 1.44
N LEU A 188 -6.47 -15.29 0.50
CA LEU A 188 -7.00 -14.35 -0.48
C LEU A 188 -7.28 -15.08 -1.79
N PRO A 189 -8.24 -14.61 -2.59
CA PRO A 189 -8.37 -15.07 -3.98
C PRO A 189 -7.01 -14.99 -4.70
N PRO A 190 -6.76 -15.85 -5.70
CA PRO A 190 -5.49 -15.90 -6.40
C PRO A 190 -5.09 -14.51 -6.90
N ALA A 191 -3.84 -14.13 -6.65
CA ALA A 191 -3.29 -12.89 -7.18
C ALA A 191 -3.26 -12.96 -8.69
N ARG A 192 -3.53 -11.80 -9.31
CA ARG A 192 -3.19 -11.58 -10.70
C ARG A 192 -1.68 -11.81 -10.86
N ARG A 193 -1.28 -12.58 -11.87
CA ARG A 193 0.14 -12.86 -12.07
C ARG A 193 0.86 -11.56 -12.43
N LEU A 194 2.07 -11.37 -11.90
CA LEU A 194 2.88 -10.21 -12.28
C LEU A 194 3.17 -10.30 -13.78
N GLY A 195 2.83 -9.24 -14.52
CA GLY A 195 2.92 -9.23 -15.97
C GLY A 195 1.66 -9.70 -16.71
N GLU A 196 0.60 -10.12 -16.00
CA GLU A 196 -0.67 -10.45 -16.65
C GLU A 196 -1.20 -9.23 -17.44
N PRO A 197 -1.65 -9.43 -18.70
CA PRO A 197 -2.16 -8.37 -19.58
C PRO A 197 -3.18 -7.46 -18.91
N LEU A 198 -3.12 -6.15 -19.18
CA LEU A 198 -4.23 -5.28 -18.82
C LEU A 198 -5.52 -5.73 -19.52
N ARG A 199 -6.65 -5.59 -18.83
CA ARG A 199 -7.94 -5.86 -19.46
C ARG A 199 -8.36 -4.63 -20.27
N PRO A 200 -9.15 -4.78 -21.34
CA PRO A 200 -9.63 -3.64 -22.13
C PRO A 200 -10.33 -2.56 -21.28
N GLU A 201 -10.97 -2.92 -20.16
CA GLU A 201 -11.59 -1.98 -19.22
C GLU A 201 -10.61 -1.22 -18.29
N ASP A 202 -9.31 -1.50 -18.35
CA ASP A 202 -8.29 -0.85 -17.52
C ASP A 202 -7.56 0.32 -18.24
N TYR A 203 -7.69 0.47 -19.56
CA TYR A 203 -7.10 1.56 -20.38
C TYR A 203 -7.97 1.98 -21.59
N PHE A 204 -7.81 3.21 -22.06
CA PHE A 204 -8.41 3.72 -23.29
C PHE A 204 -7.58 3.29 -24.50
N THR A 205 -8.23 2.81 -25.56
CA THR A 205 -7.55 2.46 -26.82
C THR A 205 -6.96 3.72 -27.48
N PRO A 206 -6.05 3.61 -28.46
CA PRO A 206 -5.59 4.79 -29.20
C PRO A 206 -6.71 5.59 -29.86
N ALA A 207 -7.76 4.91 -30.33
CA ALA A 207 -8.94 5.56 -30.89
C ALA A 207 -9.71 6.35 -29.83
N ASP A 208 -9.96 5.74 -28.66
CA ASP A 208 -10.59 6.41 -27.51
C ASP A 208 -9.76 7.64 -27.07
N ALA A 209 -8.44 7.49 -27.01
CA ALA A 209 -7.50 8.54 -26.63
C ALA A 209 -7.54 9.71 -27.62
N GLY A 210 -7.57 9.43 -28.93
CA GLY A 210 -7.71 10.44 -29.98
C GLY A 210 -9.05 11.19 -29.90
N ALA A 211 -10.16 10.45 -29.75
CA ALA A 211 -11.48 11.04 -29.58
C ALA A 211 -11.55 11.94 -28.34
N MET A 212 -10.97 11.49 -27.22
CA MET A 212 -10.89 12.27 -25.99
C MET A 212 -10.09 13.55 -26.17
N LEU A 213 -8.91 13.50 -26.83
CA LEU A 213 -8.11 14.70 -27.10
C LEU A 213 -8.84 15.70 -28.01
N ALA A 214 -9.51 15.21 -29.06
CA ALA A 214 -10.31 16.05 -29.94
C ALA A 214 -11.47 16.72 -29.20
N TRP A 215 -12.17 15.96 -28.36
CA TRP A 215 -13.26 16.48 -27.53
C TRP A 215 -12.77 17.53 -26.52
N LEU A 216 -11.58 17.33 -25.94
CA LEU A 216 -10.97 18.25 -24.97
C LEU A 216 -10.49 19.56 -25.61
N ALA A 217 -10.26 19.59 -26.92
CA ALA A 217 -9.75 20.77 -27.63
C ALA A 217 -10.77 21.90 -27.77
N ALA A 218 -12.06 21.65 -27.48
CA ALA A 218 -13.09 22.66 -27.63
C ALA A 218 -12.92 23.83 -26.62
N PRO A 219 -13.04 25.10 -27.05
CA PRO A 219 -12.74 26.27 -26.21
C PRO A 219 -13.50 26.34 -24.88
N GLU A 220 -14.74 25.85 -24.84
CA GLU A 220 -15.60 25.83 -23.67
C GLU A 220 -15.16 24.82 -22.59
N ARG A 221 -14.20 23.94 -22.88
CA ARG A 221 -13.74 22.84 -21.99
C ARG A 221 -12.36 23.10 -21.38
N THR A 222 -11.87 24.32 -21.58
CA THR A 222 -10.46 24.65 -21.47
C THR A 222 -9.86 24.61 -20.07
N ALA A 223 -10.63 24.76 -18.99
CA ALA A 223 -10.06 24.85 -17.64
C ALA A 223 -9.36 23.56 -17.17
N TRP A 224 -9.75 22.40 -17.72
CA TRP A 224 -9.27 21.10 -17.24
C TRP A 224 -8.78 20.15 -18.33
N ALA A 225 -9.07 20.44 -19.60
CA ALA A 225 -8.52 19.70 -20.73
C ALA A 225 -7.00 19.43 -20.64
N PRO A 226 -6.15 20.39 -20.22
CA PRO A 226 -4.70 20.20 -20.22
C PRO A 226 -4.20 19.11 -19.27
N VAL A 227 -4.84 18.88 -18.11
CA VAL A 227 -4.36 17.87 -17.15
C VAL A 227 -4.64 16.45 -17.62
N VAL A 228 -5.79 16.24 -18.29
CA VAL A 228 -6.16 14.95 -18.88
C VAL A 228 -5.25 14.68 -20.08
N ALA A 229 -5.06 15.66 -20.96
CA ALA A 229 -4.13 15.56 -22.08
C ALA A 229 -2.70 15.29 -21.61
N ALA A 230 -2.21 16.00 -20.59
CA ALA A 230 -0.88 15.78 -20.03
C ALA A 230 -0.73 14.36 -19.47
N ALA A 231 -1.73 13.84 -18.74
CA ALA A 231 -1.70 12.48 -18.24
C ALA A 231 -1.66 11.43 -19.36
N LEU A 232 -2.43 11.66 -20.42
CA LEU A 232 -2.54 10.77 -21.57
C LEU A 232 -1.30 10.78 -22.48
N LEU A 233 -0.65 11.94 -22.61
CA LEU A 233 0.49 12.16 -23.52
C LEU A 233 1.86 12.08 -22.85
N SER A 234 1.94 12.01 -21.52
CA SER A 234 3.20 11.84 -20.76
C SER A 234 3.23 10.62 -19.84
N GLY A 235 2.07 10.00 -19.58
CA GLY A 235 1.95 8.92 -18.60
C GLY A 235 2.20 9.35 -17.15
N ALA A 236 2.25 10.65 -16.85
CA ALA A 236 2.43 11.17 -15.49
C ALA A 236 1.27 10.76 -14.56
N ARG A 237 1.57 10.57 -13.27
CA ARG A 237 0.54 10.30 -12.25
C ARG A 237 -0.19 11.59 -11.90
N LEU A 238 -1.47 11.50 -11.53
CA LEU A 238 -2.25 12.66 -11.09
C LEU A 238 -1.56 13.45 -9.96
N GLY A 239 -0.99 12.74 -8.98
CA GLY A 239 -0.28 13.38 -7.88
C GLY A 239 1.02 14.09 -8.29
N GLU A 240 1.63 13.70 -9.42
CA GLU A 240 2.79 14.38 -10.01
C GLU A 240 2.32 15.64 -10.74
N LEU A 241 1.30 15.52 -11.59
CA LEU A 241 0.73 16.64 -12.33
C LEU A 241 0.18 17.74 -11.41
N ARG A 242 -0.47 17.37 -10.30
CA ARG A 242 -1.01 18.33 -9.31
C ARG A 242 0.07 19.15 -8.59
N LYS A 243 1.35 18.75 -8.67
CA LYS A 243 2.48 19.43 -8.04
C LYS A 243 3.41 20.09 -9.06
N LEU A 244 3.13 19.92 -10.35
CA LEU A 244 3.95 20.44 -11.44
C LEU A 244 3.82 21.96 -11.49
N THR A 245 4.93 22.68 -11.45
CA THR A 245 4.99 24.14 -11.67
C THR A 245 5.49 24.47 -13.07
N TRP A 246 5.30 25.70 -13.54
CA TRP A 246 5.81 26.10 -14.85
C TRP A 246 7.33 26.08 -14.95
N ARG A 247 8.06 26.25 -13.83
CA ARG A 247 9.52 26.00 -13.75
C ARG A 247 9.93 24.57 -14.08
N ASP A 248 9.03 23.61 -13.88
CA ASP A 248 9.27 22.21 -14.18
C ASP A 248 8.93 21.86 -15.65
N VAL A 249 8.48 22.83 -16.45
CA VAL A 249 8.08 22.65 -17.86
C VAL A 249 9.06 23.36 -18.79
N ASP A 250 9.88 22.59 -19.50
CA ASP A 250 10.75 23.10 -20.56
C ASP A 250 10.06 22.90 -21.91
N LEU A 251 9.28 23.90 -22.36
CA LEU A 251 8.58 23.84 -23.65
C LEU A 251 9.55 23.86 -24.84
N ALA A 252 10.71 24.52 -24.71
CA ALA A 252 11.71 24.61 -25.77
C ALA A 252 12.40 23.26 -26.01
N ARG A 253 12.77 22.55 -24.94
CA ARG A 253 13.35 21.20 -25.02
C ARG A 253 12.31 20.09 -25.08
N GLY A 254 11.03 20.42 -24.87
CA GLY A 254 9.94 19.45 -24.83
C GLY A 254 10.09 18.45 -23.69
N SER A 255 10.17 18.91 -22.44
CA SER A 255 10.28 18.00 -21.29
C SER A 255 9.57 18.51 -20.03
N LEU A 256 9.16 17.57 -19.18
CA LEU A 256 8.60 17.81 -17.85
C LEU A 256 9.55 17.25 -16.79
N LEU A 257 9.84 18.03 -15.75
CA LEU A 257 10.55 17.57 -14.56
C LEU A 257 9.54 17.11 -13.49
N LEU A 258 9.33 15.80 -13.38
CA LEU A 258 8.40 15.24 -12.40
C LEU A 258 9.13 14.97 -11.08
N ARG A 259 8.99 15.92 -10.14
CA ARG A 259 9.57 15.82 -8.79
C ARG A 259 8.86 14.78 -7.93
N GLN A 260 9.61 14.04 -7.12
CA GLN A 260 9.06 12.99 -6.24
C GLN A 260 9.29 13.31 -4.76
N THR A 261 8.27 13.11 -3.93
CA THR A 261 8.34 13.44 -2.49
C THR A 261 8.80 12.29 -1.60
N LYS A 262 8.88 11.04 -2.10
CA LYS A 262 9.14 9.84 -1.28
C LYS A 262 9.99 8.79 -2.03
N ASN A 263 11.24 8.61 -1.60
CA ASN A 263 12.19 7.54 -1.96
C ASN A 263 12.38 7.25 -3.46
N SER A 264 11.89 8.12 -4.34
CA SER A 264 11.96 7.99 -5.79
C SER A 264 12.77 9.15 -6.33
N ARG A 265 13.54 8.90 -7.38
CA ARG A 265 14.34 9.94 -8.02
C ARG A 265 13.42 10.82 -8.87
N ASP A 266 13.73 12.11 -8.90
CA ASP A 266 13.16 13.02 -9.89
C ASP A 266 13.42 12.45 -11.29
N ARG A 267 12.44 12.62 -12.19
CA ARG A 267 12.60 12.13 -13.56
C ARG A 267 12.18 13.19 -14.55
N GLN A 268 12.96 13.31 -15.60
CA GLN A 268 12.61 14.08 -16.78
C GLN A 268 11.80 13.18 -17.72
N VAL A 269 10.63 13.67 -18.14
CA VAL A 269 9.76 13.00 -19.10
C VAL A 269 9.73 13.83 -20.38
N PRO A 270 10.24 13.31 -21.52
CA PRO A 270 10.10 13.99 -22.80
C PRO A 270 8.63 14.04 -23.21
N ILE A 271 8.22 15.16 -23.80
CA ILE A 271 6.86 15.38 -24.30
C ILE A 271 6.89 15.68 -25.80
N GLY A 272 5.93 15.09 -26.52
CA GLY A 272 5.76 15.29 -27.96
C GLY A 272 5.17 16.67 -28.31
N GLU A 273 5.11 16.96 -29.61
CA GLU A 273 4.61 18.25 -30.13
C GLU A 273 3.18 18.54 -29.68
N ASP A 274 2.29 17.54 -29.72
CA ASP A 274 0.89 17.72 -29.32
C ASP A 274 0.75 18.26 -27.88
N LEU A 275 1.49 17.67 -26.94
CA LEU A 275 1.46 18.12 -25.55
C LEU A 275 2.17 19.46 -25.38
N ARG A 276 3.24 19.74 -26.15
CA ARG A 276 3.88 21.06 -26.15
C ARG A 276 2.90 22.13 -26.60
N ALA A 277 2.18 21.92 -27.69
CA ALA A 277 1.20 22.86 -28.22
C ALA A 277 0.07 23.12 -27.21
N ILE A 278 -0.47 22.06 -26.60
CA ILE A 278 -1.51 22.16 -25.56
C ILE A 278 -1.00 22.98 -24.36
N LEU A 279 0.20 22.69 -23.86
CA LEU A 279 0.78 23.40 -22.73
C LEU A 279 1.16 24.84 -23.08
N ALA A 280 1.64 25.12 -24.30
CA ALA A 280 1.94 26.48 -24.73
C ALA A 280 0.67 27.35 -24.79
N ALA A 281 -0.39 26.85 -25.39
CA ALA A 281 -1.69 27.52 -25.43
C ALA A 281 -2.27 27.71 -24.01
N TRP A 282 -2.07 26.73 -23.14
CA TRP A 282 -2.48 26.82 -21.74
C TRP A 282 -1.69 27.89 -20.96
N ARG A 283 -0.36 27.95 -21.14
CA ARG A 283 0.52 28.94 -20.49
C ARG A 283 0.18 30.37 -20.84
N ALA A 284 -0.34 30.63 -22.04
CA ALA A 284 -0.69 31.97 -22.52
C ALA A 284 -1.85 32.64 -21.75
N ARG A 285 -2.46 31.94 -20.79
CA ARG A 285 -3.54 32.47 -19.95
C ARG A 285 -3.00 33.40 -18.85
N PRO A 286 -3.75 34.47 -18.48
CA PRO A 286 -3.20 35.60 -17.73
C PRO A 286 -2.82 35.32 -16.27
N TRP A 287 -3.20 34.17 -15.69
CA TRP A 287 -2.95 33.82 -14.29
C TRP A 287 -1.76 32.90 -14.07
N HIS A 288 -0.97 32.61 -15.11
CA HIS A 288 0.21 31.75 -14.98
C HIS A 288 1.49 32.58 -14.83
N SER A 289 2.21 32.33 -13.73
CA SER A 289 3.62 32.71 -13.56
C SER A 289 4.49 31.45 -13.53
N ASP A 290 5.82 31.61 -13.54
CA ASP A 290 6.75 30.49 -13.48
C ASP A 290 6.60 29.64 -12.21
N ASP A 291 6.22 30.26 -11.09
CA ASP A 291 5.97 29.59 -9.81
C ASP A 291 4.56 29.03 -9.67
N SER A 292 3.65 29.43 -10.55
CA SER A 292 2.30 28.89 -10.55
C SER A 292 2.31 27.40 -10.89
N LEU A 293 1.40 26.66 -10.26
CA LEU A 293 1.12 25.29 -10.64
C LEU A 293 0.52 25.26 -12.04
N VAL A 294 0.99 24.31 -12.86
CA VAL A 294 0.60 24.19 -14.26
C VAL A 294 -0.90 23.99 -14.37
N PHE A 295 -1.49 23.08 -13.60
CA PHE A 295 -2.91 22.74 -13.70
C PHE A 295 -3.78 23.33 -12.58
N ALA A 296 -3.42 24.54 -12.13
CA ALA A 296 -4.25 25.32 -11.22
C ALA A 296 -5.21 26.25 -11.99
N GLU A 297 -6.37 26.49 -11.39
CA GLU A 297 -7.33 27.51 -11.84
C GLU A 297 -7.23 28.68 -10.85
N GLY A 298 -6.52 29.74 -11.26
CA GLY A 298 -6.03 30.76 -10.32
C GLY A 298 -5.13 30.12 -9.26
N ASP A 299 -5.43 30.34 -7.98
CA ASP A 299 -4.66 29.81 -6.85
C ASP A 299 -5.09 28.40 -6.41
N ARG A 300 -6.12 27.81 -7.03
CA ARG A 300 -6.68 26.53 -6.58
C ARG A 300 -6.17 25.37 -7.41
N VAL A 301 -5.68 24.35 -6.72
CA VAL A 301 -5.42 23.02 -7.30
C VAL A 301 -6.66 22.17 -7.10
N PRO A 302 -7.36 21.76 -8.17
CA PRO A 302 -8.48 20.84 -8.05
C PRO A 302 -8.07 19.57 -7.29
N ASP A 303 -8.94 19.14 -6.38
CA ASP A 303 -8.71 17.91 -5.63
C ASP A 303 -8.90 16.67 -6.52
N GLY A 304 -8.63 15.48 -5.97
CA GLY A 304 -8.77 14.24 -6.73
C GLY A 304 -10.19 13.94 -7.20
N LYS A 305 -11.23 14.43 -6.49
CA LYS A 305 -12.63 14.21 -6.83
C LYS A 305 -13.02 15.06 -8.03
N VAL A 306 -12.66 16.35 -8.02
CA VAL A 306 -12.89 17.25 -9.15
C VAL A 306 -12.21 16.71 -10.41
N GLN A 307 -10.97 16.22 -10.28
CA GLN A 307 -10.23 15.63 -11.41
C GLN A 307 -10.86 14.32 -11.91
N TRP A 308 -11.43 13.51 -11.01
CA TRP A 308 -12.21 12.34 -11.39
C TRP A 308 -13.46 12.72 -12.18
N GLU A 309 -14.26 13.67 -11.68
CA GLU A 309 -15.52 14.12 -12.31
C GLU A 309 -15.27 14.69 -13.70
N ARG A 310 -14.20 15.49 -13.85
CA ARG A 310 -13.74 16.02 -15.14
C ARG A 310 -13.43 14.93 -16.15
N LEU A 311 -12.63 13.94 -15.76
CA LEU A 311 -12.38 12.78 -16.64
C LEU A 311 -13.67 12.05 -17.00
N GLN A 312 -14.62 11.90 -16.06
CA GLN A 312 -15.89 11.25 -16.36
C GLN A 312 -16.71 12.06 -17.36
N ALA A 313 -16.71 13.39 -17.29
CA ALA A 313 -17.37 14.24 -18.27
C ALA A 313 -16.78 14.07 -19.68
N ALA A 314 -15.45 13.94 -19.82
CA ALA A 314 -14.82 13.58 -21.09
C ALA A 314 -15.26 12.21 -21.59
N CYS A 315 -15.32 11.22 -20.69
CA CYS A 315 -15.78 9.87 -21.04
C CYS A 315 -17.22 9.92 -21.57
N ASP A 316 -18.12 10.53 -20.82
CA ASP A 316 -19.55 10.62 -21.17
C ASP A 316 -19.75 11.36 -22.50
N GLY A 317 -19.04 12.48 -22.69
CA GLY A 317 -19.15 13.27 -23.92
C GLY A 317 -18.53 12.60 -25.16
N CYS A 318 -17.69 11.59 -24.98
CA CYS A 318 -17.16 10.76 -26.06
C CYS A 318 -17.90 9.41 -26.20
N GLY A 319 -18.92 9.14 -25.39
CA GLY A 319 -19.58 7.82 -25.35
C GLY A 319 -18.70 6.70 -24.82
N LEU A 320 -17.66 7.03 -24.04
CA LEU A 320 -16.69 6.08 -23.52
C LEU A 320 -17.08 5.59 -22.12
N ARG A 321 -16.70 4.34 -21.81
CA ARG A 321 -16.86 3.79 -20.47
C ARG A 321 -16.02 4.59 -19.46
N ARG A 322 -16.69 5.06 -18.41
CA ARG A 322 -16.09 5.69 -17.22
C ARG A 322 -14.96 4.87 -16.60
N ARG A 323 -13.82 5.51 -16.36
CA ARG A 323 -12.57 4.88 -15.88
C ARG A 323 -11.82 5.80 -14.91
N PRO A 324 -10.98 5.24 -14.02
CA PRO A 324 -10.15 6.03 -13.12
C PRO A 324 -9.08 6.82 -13.84
N PHE A 325 -8.64 7.92 -13.24
CA PHE A 325 -7.58 8.78 -13.79
C PHE A 325 -6.30 8.01 -14.13
N HIS A 326 -5.98 6.98 -13.36
CA HIS A 326 -4.81 6.13 -13.63
C HIS A 326 -4.92 5.33 -14.95
N ALA A 327 -6.11 5.15 -15.50
CA ALA A 327 -6.31 4.54 -16.80
C ALA A 327 -5.64 5.34 -17.93
N LEU A 328 -5.56 6.68 -17.84
CA LEU A 328 -4.85 7.52 -18.82
C LEU A 328 -3.38 7.13 -18.94
N ARG A 329 -2.73 6.85 -17.80
CA ARG A 329 -1.36 6.35 -17.75
C ARG A 329 -1.22 4.94 -18.32
N HIS A 330 -2.20 4.06 -18.08
CA HIS A 330 -2.22 2.75 -18.72
C HIS A 330 -2.37 2.87 -20.25
N SER A 331 -3.16 3.85 -20.70
CA SER A 331 -3.40 4.13 -22.12
C SER A 331 -2.12 4.61 -22.81
N TYR A 332 -1.41 5.56 -22.19
CA TYR A 332 -0.09 6.00 -22.66
C TYR A 332 0.88 4.82 -22.84
N ALA A 333 0.98 3.97 -21.83
CA ALA A 333 1.89 2.84 -21.84
C ALA A 333 1.50 1.75 -22.86
N SER A 334 0.20 1.46 -22.98
CA SER A 334 -0.33 0.54 -23.98
C SER A 334 -0.04 1.08 -25.39
N ALA A 335 -0.35 2.35 -25.64
CA ALA A 335 -0.14 2.98 -26.93
C ALA A 335 1.35 2.99 -27.37
N LEU A 336 2.29 3.14 -26.43
CA LEU A 336 3.72 2.99 -26.74
C LEU A 336 4.11 1.53 -27.03
N ALA A 337 3.55 0.58 -26.27
CA ALA A 337 3.80 -0.84 -26.51
C ALA A 337 3.26 -1.29 -27.88
N GLU A 338 2.07 -0.81 -28.29
CA GLU A 338 1.47 -1.05 -29.62
C GLU A 338 2.36 -0.54 -30.76
N ARG A 339 3.14 0.52 -30.49
CA ARG A 339 4.11 1.10 -31.44
C ARG A 339 5.48 0.43 -31.37
N GLY A 340 5.60 -0.69 -30.67
CA GLY A 340 6.85 -1.47 -30.57
C GLY A 340 7.91 -0.85 -29.65
N VAL A 341 7.56 0.14 -28.82
CA VAL A 341 8.53 0.71 -27.87
C VAL A 341 8.87 -0.31 -26.80
N ASN A 342 10.17 -0.57 -26.62
CA ASN A 342 10.66 -1.55 -25.66
C ASN A 342 10.16 -1.27 -24.22
N LEU A 343 9.73 -2.32 -23.51
CA LEU A 343 9.20 -2.25 -22.15
C LEU A 343 10.15 -1.58 -21.14
N LEU A 344 11.48 -1.68 -21.31
CA LEU A 344 12.45 -0.97 -20.47
C LEU A 344 12.33 0.54 -20.63
N THR A 345 12.19 1.01 -21.88
CA THR A 345 11.99 2.44 -22.19
C THR A 345 10.69 2.93 -21.59
N ILE A 346 9.58 2.19 -21.81
CA ILE A 346 8.28 2.50 -21.20
C ILE A 346 8.39 2.54 -19.66
N SER A 347 9.08 1.57 -19.06
CA SER A 347 9.31 1.51 -17.61
C SER A 347 10.01 2.76 -17.07
N ARG A 348 11.01 3.27 -17.80
CA ARG A 348 11.77 4.48 -17.46
C ARG A 348 10.91 5.74 -17.59
N LEU A 349 10.18 5.91 -18.71
CA LEU A 349 9.26 7.03 -18.92
C LEU A 349 8.20 7.11 -17.81
N LEU A 350 7.64 5.94 -17.47
CA LEU A 350 6.65 5.81 -16.41
C LEU A 350 7.26 5.97 -15.00
N GLY A 351 8.56 5.77 -14.81
CA GLY A 351 9.18 5.75 -13.48
C GLY A 351 8.66 4.58 -12.63
N HIS A 352 8.66 3.36 -13.20
CA HIS A 352 8.41 2.14 -12.43
C HIS A 352 9.70 1.66 -11.75
N GLY A 353 9.61 1.32 -10.46
CA GLY A 353 10.74 0.78 -9.70
C GLY A 353 11.16 -0.65 -10.10
N SER A 354 10.36 -1.34 -10.91
CA SER A 354 10.68 -2.65 -11.49
C SER A 354 10.05 -2.78 -12.87
N VAL A 355 10.81 -3.30 -13.83
CA VAL A 355 10.33 -3.55 -15.20
C VAL A 355 9.22 -4.61 -15.24
N LEU A 356 9.16 -5.51 -14.26
CA LEU A 356 8.10 -6.52 -14.16
C LEU A 356 6.71 -5.89 -14.03
N VAL A 357 6.63 -4.70 -13.43
CA VAL A 357 5.39 -3.91 -13.34
C VAL A 357 4.92 -3.43 -14.71
N THR A 358 5.87 -3.22 -15.64
CA THR A 358 5.63 -2.86 -17.05
C THR A 358 5.31 -4.07 -17.90
N GLY A 359 5.61 -5.30 -17.44
CA GLY A 359 5.30 -6.54 -18.12
C GLY A 359 3.81 -6.72 -18.47
N ARG A 360 2.90 -6.00 -17.81
CA ARG A 360 1.46 -5.99 -18.15
C ARG A 360 1.14 -5.48 -19.56
N TYR A 361 2.09 -4.80 -20.22
CA TYR A 361 1.98 -4.31 -21.60
C TYR A 361 2.71 -5.21 -22.61
N SER A 362 3.24 -6.36 -22.17
CA SER A 362 4.06 -7.25 -23.02
C SER A 362 3.28 -7.88 -24.18
N HIS A 363 2.06 -8.36 -23.95
CA HIS A 363 1.19 -8.96 -24.97
C HIS A 363 0.92 -8.05 -26.19
N VAL A 364 1.05 -6.74 -25.98
CA VAL A 364 0.89 -5.73 -27.02
C VAL A 364 2.15 -5.59 -27.88
N ALA A 365 3.30 -5.89 -27.27
CA ALA A 365 4.63 -5.85 -27.87
C ALA A 365 5.10 -7.24 -28.36
N ASP A 366 4.21 -8.24 -28.42
CA ASP A 366 4.47 -9.53 -29.08
C ASP A 366 4.58 -9.31 -30.60
N ALA A 367 5.63 -8.59 -30.99
CA ALA A 367 6.23 -8.74 -32.31
C ALA A 367 6.66 -10.21 -32.41
N ASP A 368 6.24 -10.85 -33.49
CA ASP A 368 6.47 -12.26 -33.76
C ASP A 368 7.94 -12.60 -33.43
N LEU A 369 8.17 -13.42 -32.39
CA LEU A 369 9.53 -13.74 -31.90
C LEU A 369 10.42 -14.25 -33.04
N ARG A 370 9.79 -14.87 -34.06
CA ARG A 370 10.43 -15.27 -35.31
C ARG A 370 10.94 -14.09 -36.13
N ALA A 371 10.17 -13.01 -36.26
CA ALA A 371 10.62 -11.79 -36.95
C ALA A 371 11.81 -11.16 -36.21
N ALA A 372 11.78 -11.12 -34.87
CA ALA A 372 12.90 -10.62 -34.08
C ALA A 372 14.18 -11.44 -34.33
N VAL A 373 14.10 -12.77 -34.25
CA VAL A 373 15.25 -13.66 -34.54
C VAL A 373 15.69 -13.56 -36.00
N SER A 374 14.76 -13.34 -36.94
CA SER A 374 15.08 -13.23 -38.38
C SER A 374 15.91 -11.98 -38.71
N THR A 375 15.93 -10.96 -37.84
CA THR A 375 16.82 -9.80 -37.99
C THR A 375 18.26 -10.07 -37.54
N LEU A 376 18.49 -11.16 -36.80
CA LEU A 376 19.80 -11.51 -36.28
C LEU A 376 20.70 -12.03 -37.41
N ARG A 377 21.67 -11.21 -37.81
CA ARG A 377 22.76 -11.61 -38.71
C ARG A 377 24.09 -11.41 -38.00
N PHE A 378 24.92 -12.44 -38.01
CA PHE A 378 26.31 -12.35 -37.61
C PHE A 378 27.15 -12.34 -38.88
N ASP A 379 27.70 -11.19 -39.23
CA ASP A 379 28.63 -11.11 -40.35
C ASP A 379 29.93 -11.83 -39.97
N ALA A 380 30.45 -12.63 -40.90
CA ALA A 380 31.80 -13.15 -40.76
C ALA A 380 32.79 -11.98 -40.80
N PRO A 381 33.89 -12.00 -40.01
CA PRO A 381 34.93 -10.99 -40.14
C PRO A 381 35.40 -10.97 -41.59
N SER A 382 35.33 -9.78 -42.20
CA SER A 382 35.72 -9.58 -43.60
C SER A 382 37.12 -10.16 -43.82
N PRO A 383 37.33 -11.06 -44.81
CA PRO A 383 38.64 -11.64 -45.03
C PRO A 383 39.62 -10.52 -45.32
N ALA A 384 40.67 -10.42 -44.49
CA ALA A 384 41.72 -9.42 -44.66
C ALA A 384 42.19 -9.42 -46.13
N PRO A 385 42.42 -8.24 -46.74
CA PRO A 385 42.81 -8.17 -48.14
C PRO A 385 44.06 -9.01 -48.36
N LYS A 386 43.97 -9.99 -49.28
CA LYS A 386 45.09 -10.88 -49.60
C LYS A 386 46.33 -10.04 -49.92
N PRO A 387 47.50 -10.33 -49.32
CA PRO A 387 48.71 -9.56 -49.62
C PRO A 387 48.99 -9.62 -51.12
N LYS A 388 49.20 -8.45 -51.73
CA LYS A 388 49.50 -8.33 -53.17
C LYS A 388 50.73 -9.20 -53.49
N ARG A 389 50.59 -10.15 -54.41
CA ARG A 389 51.73 -10.94 -54.91
C ARG A 389 52.82 -9.99 -55.42
N PRO A 390 54.10 -10.19 -55.05
CA PRO A 390 55.18 -9.36 -55.55
C PRO A 390 55.27 -9.50 -57.07
N LYS A 391 55.37 -8.37 -57.78
CA LYS A 391 55.59 -8.35 -59.23
C LYS A 391 56.91 -9.08 -59.53
N ARG A 392 56.86 -10.09 -60.40
CA ARG A 392 58.07 -10.76 -60.91
C ARG A 392 59.01 -9.71 -61.53
N ALA A 393 60.21 -9.59 -60.98
CA ALA A 393 61.26 -8.76 -61.56
C ALA A 393 61.63 -9.31 -62.95
N ARG A 394 61.68 -8.43 -63.95
CA ARG A 394 62.18 -8.76 -65.29
C ARG A 394 63.70 -9.01 -65.18
N LYS A 395 64.16 -10.18 -65.65
CA LYS A 395 65.60 -10.47 -65.76
C LYS A 395 66.29 -9.46 -66.70
N PRO A 396 67.46 -8.92 -66.37
CA PRO A 396 68.19 -8.01 -67.24
C PRO A 396 68.75 -8.77 -68.47
N LYS A 397 68.65 -8.15 -69.65
CA LYS A 397 69.23 -8.65 -70.90
C LYS A 397 70.75 -8.46 -70.84
N LEU A 398 71.53 -9.53 -70.96
CA LEU A 398 72.96 -9.46 -71.23
C LEU A 398 73.19 -8.86 -72.63
N ARG A 399 74.00 -7.81 -72.73
CA ARG A 399 74.61 -7.34 -73.99
C ARG A 399 75.96 -8.04 -74.15
N LEU A 400 76.13 -8.77 -75.24
CA LEU A 400 77.45 -9.18 -75.72
C LEU A 400 78.10 -7.99 -76.43
N VAL A 401 79.33 -7.68 -76.03
CA VAL A 401 80.21 -6.71 -76.69
C VAL A 401 80.96 -7.47 -77.78
N SER A 402 80.95 -6.93 -78.99
CA SER A 402 81.82 -7.31 -80.10
C SER A 402 82.62 -6.10 -80.53
#